data_AF-A0A5C3M320-F1
#
_entry.id   AF-A0A5C3M320-F1
#
_cell.length_a   1.000
_cell.length_b   1.000
_cell.length_c   1.000
_cell.angle_alpha   90.00
_cell.angle_beta   90.00
_cell.angle_gamma   90.00
#
_symmetry.space_group_name_H-M   'P 1'
#
loop_
_entity.id
_entity.type
_entity.pdbx_description
1 polymer ?
#
loop_
_entity_poly.entity_id
_entity_poly.type
_entity_poly.pdbx_seq_one_letter_code
_entity_poly.pdbx_strand_id
1 'polypeptide(L)'
;MRLLSNMFTTCATACFVLAFFASRASAYFMITEPHRETQWVNGATNAINWKKGVLDGIAGFDVELARMSVDGLTLVARNVPEKPPSLNIVLQDVPAGDDYFLIFINSTHGVMYATSPRFAILASGGSASGTVSPDPSVPTVTVSGSPHPTMQFATTFPVLESNAGISRWGTGDEFAGRVGGLLAVIVAVVGGAVWTVGW
;
A
#
# COMPACT_ATOMS: atom_id res chain seq x y z
N MET A 1 -2.09 52.43 -3.94
CA MET A 1 -3.33 51.64 -3.74
C MET A 1 -3.49 50.47 -4.72
N ARG A 2 -3.30 50.63 -6.05
CA ARG A 2 -3.39 49.49 -7.01
C ARG A 2 -2.37 48.36 -6.79
N LEU A 3 -1.15 48.68 -6.34
CA LEU A 3 -0.11 47.67 -6.04
C LEU A 3 -0.46 46.76 -4.84
N LEU A 4 -1.09 47.32 -3.81
CA LEU A 4 -1.52 46.54 -2.63
C LEU A 4 -2.69 45.61 -2.97
N SER A 5 -3.66 46.08 -3.75
CA SER A 5 -4.80 45.27 -4.21
C SER A 5 -4.35 44.04 -5.00
N ASN A 6 -3.36 44.17 -5.89
CA ASN A 6 -2.84 43.04 -6.67
C ASN A 6 -2.08 42.01 -5.81
N MET A 7 -1.43 42.42 -4.72
CA MET A 7 -0.74 41.50 -3.80
C MET A 7 -1.73 40.60 -3.04
N PHE A 8 -2.90 41.12 -2.66
CA PHE A 8 -3.89 40.36 -1.89
C PHE A 8 -4.71 39.36 -2.73
N THR A 9 -5.03 39.69 -3.99
CA THR A 9 -5.69 38.74 -4.91
C THR A 9 -4.80 37.53 -5.22
N THR A 10 -3.48 37.76 -5.29
CA THR A 10 -2.49 36.71 -5.53
C THR A 10 -2.39 35.75 -4.34
N CYS A 11 -2.52 36.27 -3.11
CA CYS A 11 -2.42 35.49 -1.87
C CYS A 11 -3.62 34.55 -1.65
N ALA A 12 -4.85 35.03 -1.87
CA ALA A 12 -6.05 34.20 -1.76
C ALA A 12 -6.06 33.04 -2.78
N THR A 13 -5.59 33.31 -4.00
CA THR A 13 -5.45 32.30 -5.06
C THR A 13 -4.36 31.27 -4.70
N ALA A 14 -3.23 31.72 -4.13
CA ALA A 14 -2.17 30.83 -3.64
C ALA A 14 -2.64 29.92 -2.51
N CYS A 15 -3.48 30.40 -1.59
CA CYS A 15 -4.05 29.58 -0.51
C CYS A 15 -5.03 28.51 -1.03
N PHE A 16 -5.87 28.83 -2.03
CA PHE A 16 -6.71 27.84 -2.69
C PHE A 16 -5.87 26.77 -3.39
N VAL A 17 -4.81 27.17 -4.12
CA VAL A 17 -3.90 26.23 -4.79
C VAL A 17 -3.17 25.32 -3.78
N LEU A 18 -2.66 25.88 -2.66
CA LEU A 18 -2.01 25.11 -1.59
C LEU A 18 -2.96 24.12 -0.89
N ALA A 19 -4.24 24.47 -0.72
CA ALA A 19 -5.25 23.58 -0.15
C ALA A 19 -5.53 22.37 -1.07
N PHE A 20 -5.48 22.54 -2.40
CA PHE A 20 -5.57 21.43 -3.34
C PHE A 20 -4.34 20.52 -3.29
N PHE A 21 -3.12 21.08 -3.16
CA PHE A 21 -1.88 20.29 -3.05
C PHE A 21 -1.77 19.49 -1.75
N ALA A 22 -2.38 19.95 -0.65
CA ALA A 22 -2.37 19.22 0.63
C ALA A 22 -3.29 17.97 0.64
N SER A 23 -4.15 17.80 -0.36
CA SER A 23 -5.23 16.80 -0.32
C SER A 23 -4.90 15.44 -0.95
N ARG A 24 -3.68 15.21 -1.46
CA ARG A 24 -3.31 13.92 -2.07
C ARG A 24 -1.88 13.48 -1.74
N ALA A 25 -1.59 13.23 -0.47
CA ALA A 25 -0.52 12.31 -0.15
C ALA A 25 -1.02 10.90 -0.54
N SER A 26 -0.64 10.43 -1.74
CA SER A 26 -0.77 9.01 -2.10
C SER A 26 0.06 8.23 -1.09
N ALA A 27 -0.61 7.53 -0.20
CA ALA A 27 0.07 6.87 0.90
C ALA A 27 0.92 5.70 0.40
N TYR A 28 2.08 5.55 1.00
CA TYR A 28 3.18 4.71 0.53
C TYR A 28 2.98 3.26 0.96
N PHE A 29 2.72 2.34 0.03
CA PHE A 29 2.75 0.90 0.30
C PHE A 29 3.83 0.26 -0.58
N MET A 30 4.85 -0.36 0.03
CA MET A 30 5.93 -1.02 -0.70
C MET A 30 6.11 -2.47 -0.20
N ILE A 31 6.46 -3.36 -1.12
CA ILE A 31 7.00 -4.67 -0.78
C ILE A 31 8.52 -4.49 -0.59
N THR A 32 9.03 -4.83 0.59
CA THR A 32 10.48 -4.78 0.89
C THR A 32 11.17 -6.10 0.63
N GLU A 33 10.45 -7.22 0.80
CA GLU A 33 10.93 -8.55 0.46
C GLU A 33 9.81 -9.30 -0.27
N PRO A 34 10.11 -9.95 -1.41
CA PRO A 34 11.42 -10.14 -2.02
C PRO A 34 11.94 -8.90 -2.78
N HIS A 35 13.26 -8.80 -2.94
CA HIS A 35 13.95 -7.83 -3.81
C HIS A 35 14.67 -8.52 -4.98
N ARG A 36 15.36 -7.73 -5.82
CA ARG A 36 15.94 -8.21 -7.09
C ARG A 36 16.91 -9.41 -6.96
N GLU A 37 17.61 -9.51 -5.85
CA GLU A 37 18.62 -10.55 -5.63
C GLU A 37 18.07 -11.70 -4.79
N THR A 38 16.80 -11.63 -4.39
CA THR A 38 16.15 -12.66 -3.58
C THR A 38 15.95 -13.93 -4.39
N GLN A 39 16.30 -15.07 -3.79
CA GLN A 39 16.10 -16.39 -4.39
C GLN A 39 15.37 -17.30 -3.41
N TRP A 40 14.10 -17.56 -3.66
CA TRP A 40 13.31 -18.51 -2.90
C TRP A 40 13.59 -19.94 -3.34
N VAL A 41 13.36 -20.90 -2.44
CA VAL A 41 13.59 -22.32 -2.73
C VAL A 41 12.30 -23.10 -2.49
N ASN A 42 11.96 -24.00 -3.42
CA ASN A 42 10.87 -24.94 -3.24
C ASN A 42 11.12 -25.87 -2.05
N GLY A 43 10.11 -26.04 -1.21
CA GLY A 43 10.15 -26.82 0.03
C GLY A 43 10.73 -26.06 1.22
N ALA A 44 11.19 -24.82 1.03
CA ALA A 44 11.64 -23.95 2.12
C ALA A 44 10.55 -22.90 2.48
N THR A 45 10.61 -22.42 3.72
CA THR A 45 9.85 -21.24 4.14
C THR A 45 10.59 -19.98 3.71
N ASN A 46 9.89 -19.09 3.01
CA ASN A 46 10.39 -17.84 2.49
C ASN A 46 9.60 -16.69 3.12
N ALA A 47 10.23 -15.54 3.32
CA ALA A 47 9.58 -14.37 3.92
C ALA A 47 9.13 -13.37 2.86
N ILE A 48 7.93 -12.82 3.05
CA ILE A 48 7.50 -11.57 2.43
C ILE A 48 7.43 -10.51 3.51
N ASN A 49 7.97 -9.34 3.22
CA ASN A 49 7.89 -8.17 4.11
C ASN A 49 7.39 -6.97 3.34
N TRP A 50 6.68 -6.07 4.03
CA TRP A 50 6.22 -4.81 3.44
C TRP A 50 6.39 -3.63 4.38
N LYS A 51 6.35 -2.43 3.82
CA LYS A 51 6.22 -1.19 4.57
C LYS A 51 5.01 -0.43 4.10
N LYS A 52 4.33 0.15 5.08
CA LYS A 52 3.04 0.81 4.94
C LYS A 52 3.14 2.23 5.50
N GLY A 53 2.60 3.18 4.75
CA GLY A 53 2.52 4.58 5.11
C GLY A 53 1.44 4.83 6.17
N VAL A 54 1.55 5.96 6.85
CA VAL A 54 0.53 6.40 7.80
C VAL A 54 -0.69 6.89 7.00
N LEU A 55 -1.90 6.51 7.42
CA LEU A 55 -3.20 6.94 6.85
C LEU A 55 -3.45 6.54 5.38
N ASP A 56 -3.02 5.35 4.96
CA ASP A 56 -3.31 4.85 3.62
C ASP A 56 -4.69 4.20 3.44
N GLY A 57 -5.41 3.90 4.54
CA GLY A 57 -6.71 3.22 4.52
C GLY A 57 -6.67 1.73 4.16
N ILE A 58 -5.48 1.10 4.08
CA ILE A 58 -5.32 -0.29 3.63
C ILE A 58 -5.35 -1.24 4.82
N ALA A 59 -6.55 -1.69 5.23
CA ALA A 59 -6.75 -2.64 6.35
C ALA A 59 -6.15 -4.03 6.08
N GLY A 60 -6.13 -4.42 4.81
CA GLY A 60 -5.65 -5.70 4.33
C GLY A 60 -5.63 -5.73 2.81
N PHE A 61 -5.03 -6.79 2.29
CA PHE A 61 -4.79 -6.96 0.87
C PHE A 61 -4.72 -8.45 0.52
N ASP A 62 -4.81 -8.74 -0.75
CA ASP A 62 -4.60 -10.05 -1.33
C ASP A 62 -3.19 -10.10 -1.91
N VAL A 63 -2.58 -11.28 -1.82
CA VAL A 63 -1.25 -11.55 -2.36
C VAL A 63 -1.40 -12.48 -3.55
N GLU A 64 -0.79 -12.08 -4.64
CA GLU A 64 -0.73 -12.85 -5.87
C GLU A 64 0.72 -12.98 -6.32
N LEU A 65 1.08 -14.14 -6.87
CA LEU A 65 2.38 -14.43 -7.43
C LEU A 65 2.21 -14.60 -8.94
N ALA A 66 2.95 -13.81 -9.71
CA ALA A 66 2.93 -13.84 -11.16
C ALA A 66 4.32 -14.14 -11.71
N ARG A 67 4.34 -14.67 -12.93
CA ARG A 67 5.56 -14.97 -13.68
C ARG A 67 5.52 -14.21 -14.99
N MET A 68 6.60 -13.51 -15.36
CA MET A 68 6.57 -12.67 -16.56
C MET A 68 6.70 -13.44 -17.88
N SER A 69 7.27 -14.65 -17.88
CA SER A 69 7.44 -15.48 -19.09
C SER A 69 6.23 -16.36 -19.44
N VAL A 70 5.24 -16.46 -18.55
CA VAL A 70 4.09 -17.36 -18.71
C VAL A 70 2.83 -16.62 -18.33
N ASP A 71 1.79 -16.76 -19.15
CA ASP A 71 0.48 -16.26 -18.82
C ASP A 71 -0.12 -17.07 -17.67
N GLY A 72 -0.46 -16.39 -16.58
CA GLY A 72 -1.08 -17.02 -15.43
C GLY A 72 -0.76 -16.30 -14.14
N LEU A 73 -1.57 -16.60 -13.14
CA LEU A 73 -1.48 -16.00 -11.82
C LEU A 73 -1.65 -17.11 -10.79
N THR A 74 -0.84 -17.07 -9.75
CA THR A 74 -0.98 -17.93 -8.59
C THR A 74 -1.58 -17.10 -7.46
N LEU A 75 -2.80 -17.44 -7.04
CA LEU A 75 -3.49 -16.78 -5.95
C LEU A 75 -2.94 -17.28 -4.61
N VAL A 76 -2.08 -16.48 -3.97
CA VAL A 76 -1.33 -16.90 -2.77
C VAL A 76 -2.22 -16.82 -1.54
N ALA A 77 -2.69 -15.62 -1.19
CA ALA A 77 -3.43 -15.41 0.03
C ALA A 77 -4.47 -14.30 -0.12
N ARG A 78 -5.64 -14.49 0.47
CA ARG A 78 -6.74 -13.52 0.49
C ARG A 78 -6.91 -12.91 1.87
N ASN A 79 -7.23 -11.61 1.93
CA ASN A 79 -7.47 -10.84 3.15
C ASN A 79 -6.29 -10.83 4.13
N VAL A 80 -5.06 -10.80 3.63
CA VAL A 80 -3.85 -10.70 4.47
C VAL A 80 -3.93 -9.42 5.30
N PRO A 81 -3.78 -9.50 6.63
CA PRO A 81 -3.78 -8.32 7.47
C PRO A 81 -2.53 -7.49 7.24
N GLU A 82 -2.70 -6.17 7.29
CA GLU A 82 -1.59 -5.21 7.18
C GLU A 82 -0.51 -5.38 8.25
N LYS A 83 -0.86 -6.00 9.38
CA LYS A 83 -0.03 -6.20 10.57
C LYS A 83 -0.16 -7.64 11.05
N PRO A 84 0.96 -8.30 11.41
CA PRO A 84 2.35 -7.80 11.32
C PRO A 84 2.79 -7.58 9.86
N PRO A 85 3.82 -6.75 9.57
CA PRO A 85 4.22 -6.39 8.22
C PRO A 85 5.04 -7.49 7.52
N SER A 86 4.68 -8.75 7.76
CA SER A 86 5.38 -9.92 7.28
C SER A 86 4.41 -11.11 7.12
N LEU A 87 4.71 -11.97 6.15
CA LEU A 87 4.00 -13.22 5.88
C LEU A 87 5.02 -14.27 5.44
N ASN A 88 4.92 -15.48 5.98
CA ASN A 88 5.75 -16.59 5.51
C ASN A 88 5.05 -17.35 4.38
N ILE A 89 5.81 -17.77 3.37
CA ILE A 89 5.36 -18.60 2.27
C ILE A 89 6.22 -19.85 2.14
N VAL A 90 5.57 -21.00 2.12
CA VAL A 90 6.17 -22.27 1.70
C VAL A 90 5.74 -22.54 0.26
N LEU A 91 6.70 -22.77 -0.62
CA LEU A 91 6.45 -23.13 -2.01
C LEU A 91 6.55 -24.65 -2.18
N GLN A 92 5.59 -25.25 -2.87
CA GLN A 92 5.59 -26.69 -3.19
C GLN A 92 5.34 -26.88 -4.69
N ASP A 93 6.29 -27.50 -5.39
CA ASP A 93 6.14 -27.79 -6.83
C ASP A 93 5.85 -26.55 -7.69
N VAL A 94 6.36 -25.39 -7.30
CA VAL A 94 6.31 -24.17 -8.11
C VAL A 94 7.45 -24.21 -9.13
N PRO A 95 7.20 -24.01 -10.43
CA PRO A 95 8.25 -24.08 -11.44
C PRO A 95 9.44 -23.16 -11.13
N ALA A 96 10.67 -23.64 -11.30
CA ALA A 96 11.83 -22.78 -11.15
C ALA A 96 11.89 -21.69 -12.23
N GLY A 97 12.38 -20.50 -11.88
CA GLY A 97 12.47 -19.34 -12.78
C GLY A 97 13.01 -18.11 -12.08
N ASP A 98 13.46 -17.10 -12.83
CA ASP A 98 14.05 -15.84 -12.34
C ASP A 98 13.17 -14.62 -12.60
N ASP A 99 11.92 -14.87 -12.96
CA ASP A 99 10.99 -13.89 -13.51
C ASP A 99 9.71 -13.75 -12.70
N TYR A 100 9.77 -14.13 -11.42
CA TYR A 100 8.65 -14.03 -10.49
C TYR A 100 8.55 -12.66 -9.88
N PHE A 101 7.33 -12.22 -9.60
CA PHE A 101 7.07 -11.00 -8.84
C PHE A 101 5.75 -11.14 -8.07
N LEU A 102 5.65 -10.42 -6.96
CA LEU A 102 4.45 -10.37 -6.14
C LEU A 102 3.62 -9.14 -6.47
N ILE A 103 2.31 -9.31 -6.34
CA ILE A 103 1.33 -8.23 -6.46
C ILE A 103 0.53 -8.22 -5.16
N PHE A 104 0.45 -7.04 -4.53
CA PHE A 104 -0.47 -6.77 -3.45
C PHE A 104 -1.65 -5.96 -4.01
N ILE A 105 -2.85 -6.52 -3.90
CA ILE A 105 -4.06 -5.98 -4.53
C ILE A 105 -5.25 -6.12 -3.61
N ASN A 106 -6.27 -5.28 -3.77
CA ASN A 106 -7.61 -5.58 -3.28
C ASN A 106 -8.41 -6.17 -4.44
N SER A 107 -8.59 -7.50 -4.47
CA SER A 107 -9.31 -8.20 -5.55
C SER A 107 -10.79 -7.83 -5.63
N THR A 108 -11.39 -7.32 -4.55
CA THR A 108 -12.80 -6.89 -4.53
C THR A 108 -13.01 -5.62 -5.34
N HIS A 109 -12.05 -4.69 -5.29
CA HIS A 109 -12.14 -3.40 -6.00
C HIS A 109 -11.17 -3.29 -7.18
N GLY A 110 -10.31 -4.28 -7.40
CA GLY A 110 -9.27 -4.27 -8.43
C GLY A 110 -8.16 -3.22 -8.20
N VAL A 111 -7.96 -2.76 -6.96
CA VAL A 111 -6.98 -1.71 -6.64
C VAL A 111 -5.65 -2.35 -6.27
N MET A 112 -4.63 -2.16 -7.12
CA MET A 112 -3.27 -2.60 -6.84
C MET A 112 -2.60 -1.61 -5.87
N TYR A 113 -2.02 -2.15 -4.79
CA TYR A 113 -1.31 -1.35 -3.78
C TYR A 113 0.20 -1.34 -4.00
N ALA A 114 0.78 -2.50 -4.30
CA ALA A 114 2.23 -2.62 -4.49
C ALA A 114 2.59 -3.79 -5.40
N THR A 115 3.78 -3.71 -6.00
CA THR A 115 4.39 -4.78 -6.79
C THR A 115 5.85 -4.92 -6.37
N SER A 116 6.34 -6.15 -6.22
CA SER A 116 7.74 -6.38 -5.88
C SER A 116 8.63 -6.23 -7.13
N PRO A 117 9.94 -6.01 -6.94
CA PRO A 117 10.92 -6.34 -7.98
C PRO A 117 10.81 -7.82 -8.38
N ARG A 118 11.38 -8.14 -9.54
CA ARG A 118 11.51 -9.53 -10.00
C ARG A 118 12.52 -10.27 -9.12
N PHE A 119 12.24 -11.53 -8.81
CA PHE A 119 13.08 -12.39 -8.00
C PHE A 119 13.05 -13.82 -8.54
N ALA A 120 13.91 -14.68 -8.02
CA ALA A 120 14.01 -16.06 -8.48
C ALA A 120 13.38 -17.07 -7.52
N ILE A 121 12.81 -18.14 -8.09
CA ILE A 121 12.41 -19.35 -7.39
C ILE A 121 13.27 -20.50 -7.93
N LEU A 122 14.00 -21.15 -7.04
CA LEU A 122 14.86 -22.28 -7.33
C LEU A 122 14.10 -23.60 -7.13
N ALA A 123 14.56 -24.64 -7.82
CA ALA A 123 14.10 -26.00 -7.58
C ALA A 123 14.41 -26.45 -6.13
N SER A 124 13.74 -27.51 -5.68
CA SER A 124 13.96 -28.04 -4.33
C SER A 124 15.41 -28.49 -4.15
N GLY A 125 15.98 -28.20 -2.97
CA GLY A 125 17.40 -28.46 -2.68
C GLY A 125 18.37 -27.42 -3.24
N GLY A 126 17.89 -26.35 -3.89
CA GLY A 126 18.72 -25.21 -4.27
C GLY A 126 19.23 -24.40 -3.07
N SER A 127 20.35 -23.71 -3.24
CA SER A 127 20.89 -22.79 -2.24
C SER A 127 20.36 -21.38 -2.49
N ALA A 128 19.44 -20.94 -1.64
CA ALA A 128 18.92 -19.57 -1.64
C ALA A 128 20.02 -18.54 -1.32
N SER A 129 19.91 -17.36 -1.93
CA SER A 129 20.69 -16.16 -1.59
C SER A 129 19.78 -14.94 -1.58
N GLY A 130 20.20 -13.86 -0.90
CA GLY A 130 19.41 -12.61 -0.83
C GLY A 130 18.04 -12.76 -0.16
N THR A 131 17.83 -13.81 0.64
CA THR A 131 16.59 -14.07 1.36
C THR A 131 16.68 -13.63 2.81
N VAL A 132 15.63 -12.95 3.28
CA VAL A 132 15.45 -12.69 4.72
C VAL A 132 14.92 -13.94 5.43
N SER A 133 15.36 -14.15 6.67
CA SER A 133 14.88 -15.24 7.50
C SER A 133 13.37 -15.12 7.78
N PRO A 134 12.59 -16.21 7.66
CA PRO A 134 11.20 -16.26 8.09
C PRO A 134 11.04 -15.88 9.56
N ASP A 135 9.96 -15.15 9.86
CA ASP A 135 9.58 -14.81 11.24
C ASP A 135 8.64 -15.90 11.79
N PRO A 136 9.03 -16.68 12.80
CA PRO A 136 8.18 -17.76 13.31
C PRO A 136 6.90 -17.27 14.02
N SER A 137 6.78 -15.97 14.30
CA SER A 137 5.60 -15.38 14.93
C SER A 137 4.49 -15.02 13.96
N VAL A 138 4.74 -15.06 12.63
CA VAL A 138 3.76 -14.72 11.60
C VAL A 138 3.18 -15.97 10.92
N PRO A 139 1.96 -15.89 10.36
CA PRO A 139 1.35 -17.01 9.66
C PRO A 139 2.18 -17.50 8.46
N THR A 140 2.08 -18.79 8.17
CA THR A 140 2.72 -19.44 7.02
C THR A 140 1.66 -19.92 6.04
N VAL A 141 1.80 -19.54 4.77
CA VAL A 141 0.94 -19.92 3.65
C VAL A 141 1.67 -20.90 2.75
N THR A 142 1.04 -22.03 2.44
CA THR A 142 1.60 -23.00 1.49
C THR A 142 1.00 -22.78 0.12
N VAL A 143 1.84 -22.52 -0.88
CA VAL A 143 1.45 -22.33 -2.28
C VAL A 143 1.97 -23.50 -3.09
N SER A 144 1.12 -24.07 -3.94
CA SER A 144 1.52 -25.22 -4.76
C SER A 144 1.14 -25.12 -6.23
N GLY A 145 1.95 -25.77 -7.06
CA GLY A 145 1.71 -25.95 -8.49
C GLY A 145 2.10 -24.76 -9.38
N SER A 146 1.78 -24.90 -10.67
CA SER A 146 2.01 -23.88 -11.69
C SER A 146 0.96 -22.76 -11.65
N PRO A 147 1.25 -21.57 -12.20
CA PRO A 147 0.27 -20.48 -12.32
C PRO A 147 -1.03 -20.94 -12.96
N HIS A 148 -2.16 -20.69 -12.29
CA HIS A 148 -3.48 -21.11 -12.74
C HIS A 148 -4.56 -20.14 -12.20
N PRO A 149 -5.02 -19.18 -13.02
CA PRO A 149 -5.81 -18.05 -12.54
C PRO A 149 -7.24 -18.42 -12.07
N THR A 150 -7.73 -19.62 -12.39
CA THR A 150 -9.03 -20.09 -11.92
C THR A 150 -8.94 -20.96 -10.66
N MET A 151 -7.73 -21.18 -10.12
CA MET A 151 -7.60 -21.83 -8.81
C MET A 151 -8.04 -20.87 -7.71
N GLN A 152 -8.46 -21.43 -6.58
CA GLN A 152 -8.75 -20.64 -5.38
C GLN A 152 -7.46 -20.15 -4.73
N PHE A 153 -7.58 -19.14 -3.87
CA PHE A 153 -6.47 -18.69 -3.02
C PHE A 153 -5.95 -19.83 -2.15
N ALA A 154 -4.63 -19.97 -2.06
CA ALA A 154 -4.01 -21.00 -1.25
C ALA A 154 -4.36 -20.85 0.25
N THR A 155 -4.57 -19.63 0.73
CA THR A 155 -5.11 -19.35 2.06
C THR A 155 -6.06 -18.16 2.03
N THR A 156 -7.14 -18.23 2.80
CA THR A 156 -8.04 -17.08 3.03
C THR A 156 -8.04 -16.76 4.51
N PHE A 157 -7.53 -15.58 4.85
CA PHE A 157 -7.60 -15.05 6.21
C PHE A 157 -9.01 -14.56 6.54
N PRO A 158 -9.36 -14.45 7.83
CA PRO A 158 -10.62 -13.86 8.24
C PRO A 158 -10.85 -12.50 7.58
N VAL A 159 -12.12 -12.21 7.26
CA VAL A 159 -12.47 -10.93 6.66
C VAL A 159 -12.06 -9.81 7.61
N LEU A 160 -11.22 -8.93 7.12
CA LEU A 160 -10.85 -7.71 7.81
C LEU A 160 -11.91 -6.68 7.46
N GLU A 161 -12.42 -5.97 8.47
CA GLU A 161 -13.26 -4.81 8.18
C GLU A 161 -12.44 -3.84 7.34
N SER A 162 -12.85 -3.66 6.09
CA SER A 162 -12.20 -2.70 5.22
C SER A 162 -12.46 -1.34 5.83
N ASN A 163 -11.45 -0.73 6.43
CA ASN A 163 -11.44 0.70 6.73
C ASN A 163 -11.28 1.52 5.43
N ALA A 164 -11.90 1.07 4.34
CA ALA A 164 -12.07 1.84 3.13
C ALA A 164 -12.92 3.06 3.48
N GLY A 165 -12.24 4.17 3.76
CA GLY A 165 -12.83 5.49 3.63
C GLY A 165 -13.87 5.91 4.67
N ILE A 166 -14.03 5.24 5.80
CA ILE A 166 -14.38 6.02 7.00
C ILE A 166 -13.06 6.62 7.46
N SER A 167 -12.75 7.80 6.92
CA SER A 167 -12.08 8.84 7.69
C SER A 167 -12.84 8.91 9.01
N ARG A 168 -12.45 8.09 10.01
CA ARG A 168 -12.86 8.27 11.40
C ARG A 168 -12.56 9.73 11.62
N TRP A 169 -13.60 10.52 11.85
CA TRP A 169 -13.47 11.91 12.24
C TRP A 169 -12.44 11.89 13.38
N GLY A 170 -11.24 12.38 13.06
CA GLY A 170 -10.00 11.87 13.64
C GLY A 170 -10.02 11.82 15.16
N THR A 171 -9.44 10.77 15.72
CA THR A 171 -8.98 10.79 17.10
C THR A 171 -8.03 11.96 17.27
N GLY A 172 -8.45 12.96 18.05
CA GLY A 172 -7.65 14.06 18.64
C GLY A 172 -6.95 14.99 17.67
N ASP A 173 -5.91 14.49 17.01
CA ASP A 173 -4.86 15.30 16.40
C ASP A 173 -5.19 15.65 14.93
N GLU A 174 -5.85 14.75 14.21
CA GLU A 174 -6.26 14.96 12.81
C GLU A 174 -7.50 15.85 12.68
N PHE A 175 -8.42 15.76 13.65
CA PHE A 175 -9.57 16.68 13.73
C PHE A 175 -9.09 18.10 14.05
N ALA A 176 -8.14 18.24 14.99
CA ALA A 176 -7.53 19.53 15.30
C ALA A 176 -6.83 20.16 14.08
N GLY A 177 -6.11 19.37 13.28
CA GLY A 177 -5.47 19.85 12.05
C GLY A 177 -6.47 20.29 10.98
N ARG A 178 -7.53 19.51 10.73
CA ARG A 178 -8.54 19.82 9.70
C ARG A 178 -9.48 20.95 10.11
N VAL A 179 -9.92 20.98 11.37
CA VAL A 179 -10.72 22.08 11.93
C VAL A 179 -9.88 23.34 12.06
N GLY A 180 -8.62 23.24 12.50
CA GLY A 180 -7.70 24.36 12.55
C GLY A 180 -7.48 24.98 11.17
N GLY A 181 -7.30 24.15 10.14
CA GLY A 181 -7.22 24.61 8.75
C GLY A 181 -8.49 25.31 8.27
N LEU A 182 -9.66 24.73 8.55
CA LEU A 182 -10.95 25.31 8.14
C LEU A 182 -11.25 26.64 8.87
N LEU A 183 -10.97 26.71 10.17
CA LEU A 183 -11.10 27.93 10.96
C LEU A 183 -10.14 29.02 10.48
N ALA A 184 -8.90 28.67 10.14
CA ALA A 184 -7.94 29.62 9.57
C ALA A 184 -8.44 30.21 8.24
N VAL A 185 -9.04 29.39 7.37
CA VAL A 185 -9.64 29.87 6.11
C VAL A 185 -10.82 30.80 6.39
N ILE A 186 -11.71 30.44 7.32
CA ILE A 186 -12.87 31.29 7.68
C ILE A 186 -12.39 32.63 8.26
N VAL A 187 -11.41 32.62 9.17
CA VAL A 187 -10.83 33.84 9.74
C VAL A 187 -10.19 34.71 8.66
N ALA A 188 -9.48 34.11 7.70
CA ALA A 188 -8.88 34.84 6.60
C ALA A 188 -9.94 35.47 5.67
N VAL A 189 -11.01 34.74 5.35
CA VAL A 189 -12.11 35.24 4.50
C VAL A 189 -12.90 36.35 5.19
N VAL A 190 -13.30 36.14 6.45
CA VAL A 190 -14.06 37.14 7.22
C VAL A 190 -13.19 38.35 7.54
N GLY A 191 -11.94 38.14 7.94
CA GLY A 191 -10.99 39.24 8.17
C GLY A 191 -10.74 40.07 6.92
N GLY A 192 -10.59 39.42 5.75
CA GLY A 192 -10.50 40.10 4.46
C GLY A 192 -11.77 40.87 4.08
N ALA A 193 -12.95 40.30 4.34
CA ALA A 193 -14.23 40.95 4.07
C ALA A 193 -14.46 42.17 4.97
N VAL A 194 -14.21 42.08 6.28
CA VAL A 194 -14.36 43.21 7.21
C VAL A 194 -13.40 44.34 6.85
N TRP A 195 -12.16 44.02 6.47
CA TRP A 195 -11.16 45.03 6.09
C TRP A 195 -11.51 45.77 4.79
N THR A 196 -12.21 45.12 3.86
CA THR A 196 -12.59 45.70 2.57
C THR A 196 -13.88 46.52 2.62
N VAL A 197 -14.72 46.33 3.64
CA VAL A 197 -15.99 47.08 3.82
C VAL A 197 -15.84 48.20 4.87
N GLY A 198 -14.76 48.19 5.67
CA GLY A 198 -14.50 49.18 6.72
C GLY A 198 -13.86 50.51 6.27
N TRP A 199 -13.80 50.78 4.97
CA TRP A 199 -13.27 52.03 4.38
C TRP A 199 -14.22 52.59 3.33
#